data_AF-A0A090VNT9-F1
#
_entry.id   AF-A0A090VNT9-F1
#
_cell.length_a   1.000
_cell.length_b   1.000
_cell.length_c   1.000
_cell.angle_alpha   90.00
_cell.angle_beta   90.00
_cell.angle_gamma   90.00
#
_symmetry.space_group_name_H-M   'P 1'
#
loop_
_entity.id
_entity.type
_entity.pdbx_description
1 polymer ?
#
loop_
_entity_poly.entity_id
_entity_poly.type
_entity_poly.pdbx_seq_one_letter_code
_entity_poly.pdbx_strand_id
1 'polypeptide(L)' 'MEDWTYASDHASFYRKQIPFLYFGVADHNDYHKSTDDFENIHPEFYKEAVYQIILMFNIVDKINF' A
#
# COMPACT_ATOMS: atom_id res chain seq x y z
N MET A 1 -3.05 -9.54 15.23
CA MET A 1 -2.45 -8.75 14.13
C MET A 1 -2.64 -9.56 12.87
N GLU A 2 -3.18 -8.96 11.84
CA GLU A 2 -3.32 -9.58 10.52
C GLU A 2 -1.95 -9.63 9.82
N ASP A 3 -1.70 -10.69 9.06
CA ASP A 3 -0.47 -10.87 8.28
C ASP A 3 -0.75 -10.68 6.80
N TRP A 4 -0.12 -9.66 6.22
CA TRP A 4 -0.31 -9.21 4.84
C TRP A 4 0.78 -9.73 3.90
N THR A 5 1.68 -10.59 4.38
CA THR A 5 2.87 -11.07 3.64
C THR A 5 2.52 -11.71 2.29
N TYR A 6 1.36 -12.38 2.20
CA TYR A 6 0.91 -13.08 0.99
C TYR A 6 -0.34 -12.45 0.33
N ALA A 7 -0.73 -11.25 0.76
CA ALA A 7 -2.02 -10.66 0.42
C ALA A 7 -2.08 -9.97 -0.97
N SER A 8 -0.94 -9.77 -1.64
CA SER A 8 -0.88 -9.09 -2.94
C SER A 8 0.36 -9.52 -3.74
N ASP A 9 0.70 -8.80 -4.80
CA ASP A 9 1.75 -9.16 -5.77
C ASP A 9 3.15 -9.33 -5.12
N HIS A 10 3.41 -8.63 -4.01
CA HIS A 10 4.66 -8.75 -3.25
C HIS A 10 4.90 -10.14 -2.66
N ALA A 11 3.87 -10.99 -2.56
CA ALA A 11 3.99 -12.37 -2.13
C ALA A 11 5.05 -13.16 -2.93
N SER A 12 5.17 -12.87 -4.23
CA SER A 12 6.15 -13.51 -5.11
C SER A 12 7.60 -13.15 -4.75
N PHE A 13 7.83 -11.90 -4.33
CA PHE A 13 9.12 -11.39 -3.86
C PHE A 13 9.47 -12.00 -2.51
N TYR A 14 8.51 -12.08 -1.58
CA TYR A 14 8.69 -12.74 -0.29
C TYR A 14 9.19 -14.18 -0.43
N ARG A 15 8.55 -14.97 -1.32
CA ARG A 15 8.94 -16.37 -1.60
C ARG A 15 10.37 -16.51 -2.12
N LYS A 16 10.93 -15.45 -2.70
CA LYS A 16 12.31 -15.38 -3.19
C LYS A 16 13.27 -14.68 -2.24
N GLN A 17 12.82 -14.37 -1.02
CA GLN A 17 13.59 -13.64 0.00
C GLN A 17 14.07 -12.26 -0.48
N ILE A 18 13.31 -11.64 -1.39
CA ILE A 18 13.57 -10.27 -1.83
C ILE A 18 12.85 -9.33 -0.88
N PRO A 19 13.54 -8.38 -0.22
CA PRO A 19 12.90 -7.43 0.68
C PRO A 19 11.97 -6.49 -0.09
N PHE A 20 10.83 -6.15 0.52
CA PHE A 20 9.87 -5.21 -0.03
C PHE A 20 9.27 -4.36 1.08
N LEU A 21 8.76 -3.19 0.70
CA LEU A 21 7.87 -2.37 1.50
C LEU A 21 6.51 -2.35 0.79
N TYR A 22 5.46 -2.73 1.50
CA TYR A 22 4.10 -2.80 0.97
C TYR A 22 3.25 -1.68 1.57
N PHE A 23 2.65 -0.86 0.70
CA PHE A 23 1.64 0.12 1.06
C PHE A 23 0.29 -0.39 0.57
N GLY A 24 -0.53 -0.89 1.50
CA GLY A 24 -1.86 -1.40 1.21
C GLY A 24 -2.88 -0.93 2.24
N VAL A 25 -4.14 -1.18 1.93
CA VAL A 25 -5.26 -0.97 2.85
C VAL A 25 -5.91 -2.31 3.15
N ALA A 26 -6.54 -2.39 4.32
CA ALA A 26 -7.34 -3.54 4.67
C ALA A 26 -8.59 -3.66 3.80
N ASP A 27 -9.27 -4.82 3.88
CA ASP A 27 -10.60 -4.99 3.29
C ASP A 27 -11.49 -3.80 3.70
N HIS A 28 -12.15 -3.20 2.72
CA HIS A 28 -13.07 -2.09 2.92
C HIS A 28 -14.49 -2.46 2.50
N ASN A 29 -15.46 -1.64 2.88
CA ASN A 29 -16.88 -1.93 2.67
C ASN A 29 -17.26 -2.19 1.21
N ASP A 30 -16.51 -1.62 0.27
CA ASP A 30 -16.75 -1.69 -1.16
C ASP A 30 -15.87 -2.71 -1.90
N TYR A 31 -14.96 -3.38 -1.19
CA TYR A 31 -14.02 -4.33 -1.80
C TYR A 31 -14.75 -5.45 -2.56
N HIS A 32 -14.36 -5.66 -3.82
CA HIS A 32 -14.98 -6.63 -4.74
C HIS A 32 -16.50 -6.43 -4.95
N LYS A 33 -16.99 -5.20 -4.85
CA LYS A 33 -18.39 -4.85 -5.13
C LYS A 33 -18.46 -3.83 -6.26
N SER A 34 -19.62 -3.78 -6.91
CA SER A 34 -19.91 -2.74 -7.92
C SER A 34 -20.02 -1.33 -7.34
N THR A 35 -19.93 -1.19 -6.01
CA THR A 35 -19.89 0.11 -5.31
C THR A 35 -18.47 0.66 -5.14
N ASP A 36 -17.44 -0.07 -5.55
CA ASP A 36 -16.06 0.45 -5.64
C ASP A 36 -15.94 1.43 -6.81
N ASP A 37 -16.52 2.61 -6.64
CA ASP A 37 -16.67 3.66 -7.64
C ASP A 37 -16.25 5.02 -7.04
N PHE A 38 -16.09 6.02 -7.91
CA PHE A 38 -15.52 7.32 -7.57
C PHE A 38 -16.23 8.02 -6.41
N GLU A 39 -17.55 7.88 -6.29
CA GLU A 39 -18.36 8.48 -5.24
C GLU A 39 -17.99 7.99 -3.83
N ASN A 40 -17.40 6.79 -3.72
CA ASN A 40 -17.01 6.17 -2.46
C ASN A 40 -15.51 6.32 -2.16
N ILE A 41 -14.76 7.00 -3.03
CA ILE A 41 -13.36 7.37 -2.76
C ILE A 41 -13.32 8.39 -1.62
N HIS A 42 -12.29 8.29 -0.78
CA HIS A 42 -11.98 9.27 0.27
C HIS A 42 -10.79 10.15 -0.17
N PRO A 43 -11.02 11.34 -0.75
CA PRO A 43 -9.95 12.10 -1.42
C PRO A 43 -8.86 12.58 -0.47
N GLU A 44 -9.21 12.93 0.77
CA GLU A 44 -8.23 13.34 1.77
C GLU A 44 -7.32 12.18 2.18
N PHE A 45 -7.88 10.99 2.40
CA PHE A 45 -7.08 9.80 2.69
C PHE A 45 -6.11 9.49 1.56
N TYR A 46 -6.57 9.55 0.31
CA TYR A 46 -5.71 9.33 -0.86
C TYR A 46 -4.54 10.32 -0.92
N LYS A 47 -4.80 11.62 -0.74
CA LYS A 47 -3.76 12.65 -0.73
C LYS A 47 -2.72 12.39 0.36
N GLU A 48 -3.17 12.07 1.57
CA GLU A 48 -2.27 11.78 2.68
C GLU A 48 -1.46 10.49 2.43
N ALA A 49 -2.06 9.43 1.90
CA ALA A 49 -1.35 8.20 1.54
C ALA A 49 -0.23 8.47 0.52
N VAL A 50 -0.52 9.22 -0.54
CA VAL A 50 0.48 9.62 -1.55
C VAL A 50 1.58 10.47 -0.93
N TYR A 51 1.22 11.43 -0.07
CA TYR A 51 2.18 12.27 0.63
C TYR A 51 3.15 11.44 1.49
N GLN A 52 2.65 10.47 2.26
CA GLN A 52 3.49 9.59 3.07
C GLN A 52 4.44 8.72 2.21
N ILE A 53 3.96 8.21 1.07
CA ILE A 53 4.80 7.45 0.13
C ILE A 53 5.94 8.33 -0.41
N ILE A 54 5.64 9.57 -0.81
CA ILE A 54 6.65 10.53 -1.28
C ILE A 54 7.66 10.87 -0.17
N LEU A 55 7.20 11.09 1.06
CA LEU A 55 8.08 11.31 2.20
C LEU A 55 9.03 10.13 2.43
N MET A 56 8.51 8.90 2.34
CA MET A 56 9.33 7.70 2.50
C MET A 56 10.42 7.62 1.43
N PHE A 57 10.09 7.86 0.15
CA PHE A 57 11.10 7.92 -0.92
C PHE A 57 12.16 8.97 -0.64
N ASN A 58 11.77 10.19 -0.24
CA ASN A 58 12.73 11.24 0.10
C ASN A 58 13.65 10.89 1.29
N ILE A 59 13.18 10.07 2.23
CA ILE A 59 14.01 9.58 3.33
C ILE A 59 14.97 8.51 2.81
N VAL A 60 14.47 7.52 2.08
CA VAL A 60 15.28 6.41 1.53
C VAL A 60 16.36 6.93 0.60
N ASP A 61 16.06 7.91 -0.26
CA ASP A 61 17.03 8.52 -1.19
C ASP A 61 18.18 9.23 -0.47
N LYS A 62 17.99 9.64 0.79
CA LYS A 62 19.02 10.28 1.63
C LYS A 62 19.85 9.27 2.42
N ILE A 63 19.47 8.00 2.42
CA ILE A 63 20.25 6.95 3.06
C ILE A 63 21.43 6.65 2.13
N ASN A 64 22.64 7.01 2.58
CA ASN A 64 23.87 6.53 1.94
C ASN A 64 24.09 5.08 2.38
N PHE A 65 24.08 4.16 1.41
CA PHE A 65 24.50 2.78 1.59
C PHE A 65 26.01 2.63 1.43
#